data_AF-W5NUF8-F1
#
_entry.id   AF-W5NUF8-F1
#
_cell.length_a   1.000
_cell.length_b   1.000
_cell.length_c   1.000
_cell.angle_alpha   90.00
_cell.angle_beta   90.00
_cell.angle_gamma   90.00
#
_symmetry.space_group_name_H-M   'P 1'
#
loop_
_entity.id
_entity.type
_entity.pdbx_description
1 polymer ?
#
loop_
_entity_poly.entity_id
_entity_poly.type
_entity_poly.pdbx_seq_one_letter_code
_entity_poly.pdbx_strand_id
1 'polypeptide(L)'
;MEAGLLSALLGLTLAQVQMTPQGLDLQKMVGFWWEAGVASRENLALKTPRRLEALFLTLSGETLTVTVAYNNSGSCQTEEIVSSEMNVLGKFVFPGRREIHVMDTDYEQYAILRVSLQWQNNEFYVFKYFTRSLGGECEPGFLKFRELTTDMGLYLVGRHGRCARLLKGVSLRPWLSP
;
A
#
# COMPACT_ATOMS: atom_id res chain seq x y z
N MET A 1 62.09 -22.94 -11.42
CA MET A 1 61.01 -22.54 -10.49
C MET A 1 61.13 -21.06 -10.27
N GLU A 2 59.99 -20.43 -9.97
CA GLU A 2 59.76 -19.00 -9.71
C GLU A 2 59.35 -18.17 -10.94
N ALA A 3 58.10 -17.71 -10.82
CA ALA A 3 57.29 -16.96 -11.74
C ALA A 3 57.12 -15.53 -11.22
N GLY A 4 56.56 -14.65 -12.04
CA GLY A 4 55.90 -13.44 -11.57
C GLY A 4 56.58 -12.15 -12.04
N LEU A 5 55.88 -11.09 -12.44
CA LEU A 5 54.45 -10.78 -12.39
C LEU A 5 54.23 -9.69 -13.46
N LEU A 6 53.31 -9.89 -14.41
CA LEU A 6 52.76 -8.80 -15.21
C LEU A 6 51.46 -8.35 -14.53
N SER A 7 51.56 -7.27 -13.76
CA SER A 7 50.40 -6.62 -13.14
C SER A 7 49.64 -5.81 -14.19
N ALA A 8 48.55 -6.36 -14.71
CA ALA A 8 47.54 -5.62 -15.46
C ALA A 8 46.41 -5.21 -14.50
N LEU A 9 46.35 -3.93 -14.14
CA LEU A 9 45.24 -3.35 -13.38
C LEU A 9 44.06 -3.10 -14.32
N LEU A 10 43.09 -4.02 -14.32
CA LEU A 10 41.77 -3.82 -14.93
C LEU A 10 40.87 -3.08 -13.94
N GLY A 11 40.72 -1.77 -14.12
CA GLY A 11 39.72 -0.97 -13.44
C GLY A 11 38.33 -1.28 -13.97
N LEU A 12 37.56 -2.10 -13.25
CA LEU A 12 36.12 -2.28 -13.49
C LEU A 12 35.38 -1.05 -12.96
N THR A 13 35.04 -0.11 -13.84
CA THR A 13 34.06 0.92 -13.52
C THR A 13 32.67 0.27 -13.46
N LEU A 14 32.19 -0.02 -12.26
CA LEU A 14 30.77 -0.33 -12.05
C LEU A 14 29.97 0.93 -12.40
N ALA A 15 29.35 0.93 -13.59
CA ALA A 15 28.33 1.90 -13.92
C ALA A 15 27.19 1.72 -12.92
N GLN A 16 27.09 2.61 -11.93
CA GLN A 16 25.92 2.68 -11.07
C GLN A 16 24.75 3.09 -11.97
N VAL A 17 23.90 2.12 -12.31
CA VAL A 17 22.60 2.40 -12.90
C VAL A 17 21.78 3.11 -11.82
N GLN A 18 21.82 4.45 -11.83
CA GLN A 18 20.84 5.24 -11.09
C GLN A 18 19.50 5.02 -11.78
N MET A 19 18.73 4.07 -11.25
CA MET A 19 17.32 3.95 -11.58
C MET A 19 16.64 5.25 -11.14
N THR A 20 16.29 6.10 -12.10
CA THR A 20 15.34 7.18 -11.86
C THR A 20 14.07 6.56 -11.29
N PRO A 21 13.46 7.12 -10.22
CA PRO A 21 12.16 6.64 -9.75
C PRO A 21 11.19 6.70 -10.91
N GLN A 22 10.81 5.54 -11.45
CA GLN A 22 9.71 5.46 -12.38
C GLN A 22 8.47 5.90 -11.59
N GLY A 23 7.81 6.97 -12.03
CA GLY A 23 6.63 7.49 -11.37
C GLY A 23 5.56 6.41 -11.23
N LEU A 24 4.72 6.53 -10.20
CA LEU A 24 3.66 5.55 -9.93
C LEU A 24 2.64 5.54 -11.09
N ASP A 25 2.39 4.35 -11.64
CA ASP A 25 1.34 4.16 -12.65
C ASP A 25 -0.03 4.00 -11.96
N LEU A 26 -0.70 5.14 -11.77
CA LEU A 26 -2.00 5.20 -11.10
C LEU A 26 -3.10 4.38 -11.79
N GLN A 27 -3.05 4.25 -13.12
CA GLN A 27 -4.05 3.46 -13.85
C GLN A 27 -3.96 1.99 -13.47
N LYS A 28 -2.74 1.45 -13.29
CA LYS A 28 -2.54 0.07 -12.84
C LYS A 28 -2.96 -0.18 -11.39
N MET A 29 -3.11 0.88 -10.59
CA MET A 29 -3.62 0.79 -9.22
C MET A 29 -5.15 0.70 -9.15
N VAL A 30 -5.88 1.08 -10.21
CA VAL A 30 -7.35 1.09 -10.25
C VAL A 30 -7.94 -0.29 -9.91
N GLY A 31 -9.09 -0.31 -9.25
CA GLY A 31 -9.83 -1.52 -8.92
C GLY A 31 -9.79 -1.88 -7.44
N PHE A 32 -10.15 -3.13 -7.14
CA PHE A 32 -10.36 -3.61 -5.77
C PHE A 32 -9.06 -4.07 -5.09
N TRP A 33 -8.94 -3.77 -3.79
CA TRP A 33 -7.81 -4.14 -2.93
C TRP A 33 -8.30 -4.54 -1.53
N TRP A 34 -7.85 -5.70 -1.03
CA TRP A 34 -8.09 -6.14 0.35
C TRP A 34 -7.00 -5.59 1.27
N GLU A 35 -7.36 -5.09 2.46
CA GLU A 35 -6.35 -4.89 3.51
C GLU A 35 -6.00 -6.25 4.13
N ALA A 36 -4.77 -6.71 3.91
CA ALA A 36 -4.27 -8.00 4.38
C ALA A 36 -3.20 -7.87 5.48
N GLY A 37 -2.67 -6.67 5.72
CA GLY A 37 -1.72 -6.44 6.80
C GLY A 37 -1.75 -5.00 7.31
N VAL A 38 -1.58 -4.83 8.62
CA VAL A 38 -1.39 -3.51 9.25
C VAL A 38 -0.27 -3.60 10.26
N ALA A 39 0.66 -2.65 10.23
CA ALA A 39 1.74 -2.51 11.20
C ALA A 39 1.85 -1.07 11.69
N SER A 40 2.04 -0.89 13.00
CA SER A 40 2.06 0.41 13.67
C SER A 40 2.81 0.31 14.99
N ARG A 41 3.56 1.35 15.38
CA ARG A 41 4.16 1.44 16.71
C ARG A 41 3.11 1.79 17.77
N GLU A 42 2.02 2.44 17.35
CA GLU A 42 0.94 2.91 18.19
C GLU A 42 -0.21 1.89 18.22
N ASN A 43 -0.50 1.37 19.41
CA ASN A 43 -1.55 0.35 19.62
C ASN A 43 -2.95 0.83 19.21
N LEU A 44 -3.23 2.13 19.37
CA LEU A 44 -4.53 2.72 19.03
C LEU A 44 -4.89 2.56 17.54
N ALA A 45 -3.89 2.60 16.65
CA ALA A 45 -4.10 2.41 15.22
C ALA A 45 -4.62 1.00 14.88
N LEU A 46 -4.29 0.01 15.71
CA LEU A 46 -4.70 -1.39 15.54
C LEU A 46 -6.01 -1.72 16.28
N LYS A 47 -6.38 -0.92 17.28
CA LYS A 47 -7.57 -1.11 18.12
C LYS A 47 -8.74 -0.20 17.75
N THR A 48 -8.65 0.50 16.63
CA THR A 48 -9.73 1.36 16.16
C THR A 48 -11.05 0.57 16.01
N PRO A 49 -12.18 1.09 16.52
CA PRO A 49 -13.49 0.46 16.34
C PRO A 49 -13.95 0.49 14.88
N ARG A 50 -13.37 1.39 14.08
CA ARG A 50 -13.59 1.53 12.62
C ARG A 50 -12.40 0.91 11.89
N ARG A 51 -12.44 -0.42 11.69
CA ARG A 51 -11.39 -1.19 11.06
C ARG A 51 -11.57 -1.22 9.55
N LEU A 52 -10.55 -0.83 8.79
CA LEU A 52 -10.55 -0.94 7.33
C LEU A 52 -10.51 -2.43 6.94
N GLU A 53 -11.25 -2.79 5.89
CA GLU A 53 -11.21 -4.14 5.33
C GLU A 53 -10.82 -4.16 3.85
N ALA A 54 -11.17 -3.12 3.09
CA ALA A 54 -10.81 -3.00 1.67
C ALA A 54 -10.96 -1.58 1.13
N LEU A 55 -10.37 -1.39 -0.07
CA LEU A 55 -10.46 -0.21 -0.89
C LEU A 55 -10.93 -0.59 -2.30
N PHE A 56 -11.65 0.31 -2.96
CA PHE A 56 -11.87 0.29 -4.40
C PHE A 56 -11.44 1.63 -4.97
N LEU A 57 -10.47 1.58 -5.89
CA LEU A 57 -9.87 2.77 -6.50
C LEU A 57 -10.50 3.00 -7.88
N THR A 58 -10.92 4.23 -8.13
CA THR A 58 -11.33 4.69 -9.46
C THR A 58 -10.55 5.95 -9.83
N LEU A 59 -10.29 6.11 -11.13
CA LEU A 59 -9.53 7.22 -11.65
C LEU A 59 -10.32 7.86 -12.79
N SER A 60 -10.56 9.17 -12.67
CA SER A 60 -11.23 9.98 -13.68
C SER A 60 -10.37 11.19 -13.99
N GLY A 61 -9.70 11.19 -15.15
CA GLY A 61 -8.65 12.17 -15.46
C GLY A 61 -7.54 12.12 -14.41
N GLU A 62 -7.31 13.26 -13.74
CA GLU A 62 -6.35 13.41 -12.64
C GLU A 62 -7.01 13.34 -11.26
N THR A 63 -8.20 12.75 -11.14
CA THR A 63 -8.90 12.61 -9.86
C THR A 63 -8.94 11.15 -9.43
N LEU A 64 -8.24 10.84 -8.34
CA LEU A 64 -8.31 9.54 -7.68
C LEU A 64 -9.44 9.55 -6.64
N THR A 65 -10.41 8.66 -6.83
CA THR A 65 -11.48 8.41 -5.87
C THR A 65 -11.25 7.06 -5.20
N VAL A 66 -11.36 7.07 -3.87
CA VAL A 66 -11.13 5.92 -3.01
C VAL A 66 -12.44 5.60 -2.29
N THR A 67 -13.08 4.51 -2.68
CA THR A 67 -14.19 3.94 -1.89
C THR A 67 -13.62 2.98 -0.87
N VAL A 68 -13.87 3.25 0.40
CA VAL A 68 -13.33 2.48 1.53
C VAL A 68 -14.43 1.67 2.19
N ALA A 69 -14.15 0.44 2.61
CA ALA A 69 -15.05 -0.38 3.40
C ALA A 69 -14.50 -0.61 4.81
N TYR A 70 -15.29 -0.25 5.82
CA TYR A 70 -14.94 -0.44 7.22
C TYR A 70 -15.94 -1.35 7.91
N ASN A 71 -15.42 -2.12 8.86
CA ASN A 71 -16.19 -2.72 9.92
C ASN A 71 -16.18 -1.76 11.12
N ASN A 72 -17.34 -1.19 11.41
CA ASN A 72 -17.57 -0.34 12.55
C ASN A 72 -18.37 -1.12 13.59
N SER A 73 -17.66 -1.72 14.55
CA SER A 73 -18.26 -2.50 15.65
C SER A 73 -19.28 -3.55 15.19
N GLY A 74 -19.00 -4.24 14.08
CA GLY A 74 -19.83 -5.29 13.48
C GLY A 74 -20.74 -4.83 12.33
N SER A 75 -20.92 -3.52 12.15
CA SER A 75 -21.68 -2.93 11.03
C SER A 75 -20.77 -2.55 9.87
N CYS A 76 -21.20 -2.82 8.65
CA CYS A 76 -20.46 -2.45 7.45
C CYS A 76 -20.81 -1.05 7.00
N GLN A 77 -19.77 -0.22 6.86
CA GLN A 77 -19.88 1.14 6.37
C GLN A 77 -18.94 1.34 5.19
N THR A 78 -19.42 2.12 4.22
CA THR A 78 -18.62 2.55 3.08
C THR A 78 -18.57 4.07 3.04
N GLU A 79 -17.43 4.61 2.66
CA GLU A 79 -17.23 6.04 2.47
C GLU A 79 -16.49 6.24 1.14
N GLU A 80 -16.78 7.34 0.45
CA GLU A 80 -16.06 7.74 -0.74
C GLU A 80 -15.18 8.95 -0.39
N ILE A 81 -13.92 8.88 -0.77
CA ILE A 81 -12.92 9.89 -0.44
C ILE A 81 -12.19 10.27 -1.72
N VAL A 82 -12.22 11.55 -2.07
CA VAL A 82 -11.51 12.10 -3.22
C VAL A 82 -10.16 12.63 -2.77
N SER A 83 -9.10 12.36 -3.53
CA SER A 83 -7.77 12.93 -3.26
C SER A 83 -7.78 14.45 -3.41
N SER A 84 -7.21 15.18 -2.46
CA SER A 84 -7.07 16.64 -2.56
C SER A 84 -5.83 17.05 -3.34
N GLU A 85 -4.75 16.27 -3.24
CA GLU A 85 -3.49 16.49 -3.96
C GLU A 85 -2.87 15.15 -4.35
N MET A 86 -2.21 15.11 -5.52
CA MET A 86 -1.48 13.95 -6.01
C MET A 86 -0.10 14.34 -6.52
N ASN A 87 0.90 13.53 -6.21
CA ASN A 87 2.26 13.67 -6.72
C ASN A 87 2.65 12.42 -7.53
N VAL A 88 3.39 12.62 -8.62
CA VAL A 88 3.95 11.57 -9.49
C VAL A 88 4.82 10.54 -8.76
N LEU A 89 5.33 10.87 -7.57
CA LEU A 89 6.10 9.99 -6.68
C LEU A 89 5.22 9.07 -5.81
N GLY A 90 3.92 8.97 -6.09
CA GLY A 90 3.02 8.08 -5.36
C GLY A 90 2.61 8.58 -3.97
N LYS A 91 2.64 9.90 -3.77
CA LYS A 91 2.20 10.58 -2.55
C LYS A 91 0.86 11.28 -2.79
N PHE A 92 -0.10 11.03 -1.89
CA PHE A 92 -1.47 11.50 -1.98
C PHE A 92 -1.87 12.18 -0.67
N VAL A 93 -2.59 13.29 -0.76
CA VAL A 93 -3.18 13.95 0.42
C VAL A 93 -4.70 13.77 0.38
N PHE A 94 -5.25 13.41 1.53
CA PHE A 94 -6.68 13.23 1.75
C PHE A 94 -7.18 14.11 2.90
N PRO A 95 -8.51 14.38 2.96
CA PRO A 95 -9.12 15.14 4.05
C PRO A 95 -8.66 14.70 5.44
N GLY A 96 -8.51 15.67 6.35
CA GLY A 96 -7.98 15.44 7.70
C GLY A 96 -6.44 15.31 7.76
N ARG A 97 -5.72 15.85 6.77
CA ARG A 97 -4.24 15.83 6.68
C ARG A 97 -3.66 14.42 6.74
N ARG A 98 -4.34 13.50 6.07
CA ARG A 98 -3.87 12.12 5.89
C ARG A 98 -3.04 12.08 4.63
N GLU A 99 -1.78 11.76 4.79
CA GLU A 99 -0.85 11.57 3.69
C GLU A 99 -0.67 10.07 3.45
N ILE A 100 -0.80 9.63 2.21
CA ILE A 100 -0.58 8.24 1.81
C ILE A 100 0.59 8.23 0.84
N HIS A 101 1.59 7.40 1.12
CA HIS A 101 2.71 7.14 0.23
C HIS A 101 2.71 5.66 -0.18
N VAL A 102 2.68 5.39 -1.48
CA VAL A 102 2.88 4.03 -2.02
C VAL A 102 4.36 3.72 -1.95
N MET A 103 4.75 2.87 -1.00
CA MET A 103 6.14 2.53 -0.71
C MET A 103 6.69 1.50 -1.68
N ASP A 104 5.85 0.52 -2.06
CA ASP A 104 6.18 -0.54 -3.02
C ASP A 104 4.89 -1.14 -3.58
N THR A 105 4.90 -1.57 -4.84
CA THR A 105 3.76 -2.23 -5.48
C THR A 105 4.23 -2.93 -6.76
N ASP A 106 3.66 -4.10 -7.03
CA ASP A 106 3.76 -4.75 -8.34
C ASP A 106 2.50 -4.56 -9.19
N TYR A 107 1.54 -3.77 -8.69
CA TYR A 107 0.23 -3.45 -9.26
C TYR A 107 -0.76 -4.62 -9.34
N GLU A 108 -0.26 -5.82 -9.58
CA GLU A 108 -1.02 -7.03 -9.89
C GLU A 108 -1.35 -7.87 -8.65
N GLN A 109 -0.45 -7.90 -7.66
CA GLN A 109 -0.61 -8.75 -6.48
C GLN A 109 -0.73 -7.92 -5.22
N TYR A 110 0.17 -6.96 -5.01
CA TYR A 110 0.27 -6.26 -3.73
C TYR A 110 0.58 -4.78 -3.85
N ALA A 111 0.26 -4.04 -2.78
CA ALA A 111 0.73 -2.69 -2.55
C ALA A 111 1.04 -2.46 -1.07
N ILE A 112 2.15 -1.79 -0.77
CA ILE A 112 2.55 -1.40 0.58
C ILE A 112 2.40 0.11 0.69
N LEU A 113 1.57 0.56 1.61
CA LEU A 113 1.30 1.98 1.83
C LEU A 113 1.83 2.40 3.20
N ARG A 114 2.46 3.58 3.27
CA ARG A 114 2.66 4.34 4.51
C ARG A 114 1.58 5.39 4.60
N VAL A 115 0.75 5.32 5.63
CA VAL A 115 -0.29 6.31 5.93
C VAL A 115 0.18 7.15 7.11
N SER A 116 0.50 8.42 6.85
CA SER A 116 0.89 9.39 7.86
C SER A 116 -0.29 10.29 8.24
N LEU A 117 -0.43 10.54 9.53
CA LEU A 117 -1.36 11.50 10.12
C LEU A 117 -0.57 12.52 10.92
N GLN A 118 -0.72 13.79 10.57
CA GLN A 118 -0.17 14.87 11.39
C GLN A 118 -1.17 15.29 12.46
N TRP A 119 -0.78 15.17 13.73
CA TRP A 119 -1.58 15.58 14.87
C TRP A 119 -0.72 16.32 15.90
N GLN A 120 -1.10 17.55 16.26
CA GLN A 120 -0.39 18.38 17.25
C GLN A 120 1.14 18.44 17.05
N ASN A 121 1.58 18.64 15.81
CA ASN A 121 2.99 18.69 15.41
C ASN A 121 3.78 17.36 15.52
N ASN A 122 3.10 16.26 15.82
CA ASN A 122 3.66 14.91 15.76
C ASN A 122 3.18 14.20 14.48
N GLU A 123 4.07 13.43 13.87
CA GLU A 123 3.73 12.50 12.79
C GLU A 123 3.47 11.12 13.40
N PHE A 124 2.27 10.61 13.20
CA PHE A 124 1.93 9.21 13.44
C PHE A 124 1.85 8.52 12.10
N TYR A 125 2.35 7.29 11.99
CA TYR A 125 2.24 6.56 10.74
C TYR A 125 1.91 5.09 10.95
N VAL A 126 1.22 4.54 9.96
CA VAL A 126 0.81 3.14 9.90
C VAL A 126 1.21 2.59 8.55
N PHE A 127 1.81 1.41 8.53
CA PHE A 127 2.02 0.66 7.31
C PHE A 127 0.83 -0.26 7.04
N LYS A 128 0.36 -0.27 5.80
CA LYS A 128 -0.75 -1.12 5.35
C LYS A 128 -0.32 -1.94 4.15
N TYR A 129 -0.61 -3.23 4.19
CA TYR A 129 -0.40 -4.18 3.11
C TYR A 129 -1.74 -4.48 2.44
N PHE A 130 -1.82 -4.18 1.15
CA PHE A 130 -2.97 -4.45 0.33
C PHE A 130 -2.67 -5.55 -0.68
N THR A 131 -3.71 -6.31 -1.04
CA THR A 131 -3.59 -7.41 -2.01
C THR A 131 -4.81 -7.50 -2.93
N ARG A 132 -4.61 -7.89 -4.20
CA ARG A 132 -5.70 -8.07 -5.19
C ARG A 132 -6.50 -9.36 -4.93
N SER A 133 -5.80 -10.41 -4.56
CA SER A 133 -6.33 -11.71 -4.13
C SER A 133 -5.78 -12.01 -2.74
N LEU A 134 -6.51 -12.75 -1.88
CA LEU A 134 -5.86 -13.19 -0.65
C LEU A 134 -4.84 -14.27 -0.98
N GLY A 135 -3.58 -13.85 -1.08
CA GLY A 135 -2.43 -14.72 -1.00
C GLY A 135 -2.11 -15.09 0.46
N GLY A 136 -1.20 -16.03 0.63
CA GLY A 136 -0.76 -16.48 1.96
C GLY A 136 0.28 -15.55 2.59
N GLU A 137 0.61 -15.80 3.86
CA GLU A 137 1.65 -15.07 4.61
C GLU A 137 3.09 -15.33 4.09
N CYS A 138 3.24 -16.12 3.02
CA CYS A 138 4.52 -16.42 2.37
C CYS A 138 4.64 -15.80 0.97
N GLU A 139 3.65 -14.99 0.55
CA GLU A 139 3.73 -14.24 -0.70
C GLU A 139 4.92 -13.25 -0.66
N PRO A 140 5.65 -13.06 -1.78
CA PRO A 140 6.81 -12.16 -1.83
C PRO A 140 6.51 -10.75 -1.31
N GLY A 141 5.35 -10.18 -1.67
CA GLY A 141 4.92 -8.87 -1.20
C GLY A 141 4.74 -8.80 0.33
N PHE A 142 4.22 -9.86 0.95
CA PHE A 142 4.04 -9.91 2.39
C PHE A 142 5.37 -10.09 3.13
N LEU A 143 6.31 -10.83 2.56
CA LEU A 143 7.67 -10.93 3.12
C LEU A 143 8.37 -9.56 3.13
N LYS A 144 8.28 -8.80 2.04
CA LYS A 144 8.77 -7.41 1.98
C LYS A 144 8.08 -6.52 3.02
N PHE A 145 6.76 -6.64 3.16
CA PHE A 145 6.02 -5.90 4.19
C PHE A 145 6.54 -6.21 5.60
N ARG A 146 6.77 -7.48 5.92
CA ARG A 146 7.35 -7.90 7.21
C ARG A 146 8.76 -7.33 7.41
N GLU A 147 9.60 -7.39 6.39
CA GLU A 147 10.94 -6.81 6.44
C GLU A 147 10.88 -5.31 6.74
N LEU A 148 10.05 -4.56 6.00
CA LEU A 148 9.88 -3.10 6.19
C LEU A 148 9.32 -2.69 7.56
N THR A 149 8.68 -3.61 8.28
CA THR A 149 7.94 -3.31 9.52
C THR A 149 8.48 -4.05 10.74
N THR A 150 9.65 -4.69 10.60
CA THR A 150 10.27 -5.55 11.62
C THR A 150 10.42 -4.83 12.97
N ASP A 151 10.61 -3.52 12.97
CA ASP A 151 10.81 -2.66 14.15
C ASP A 151 9.51 -2.08 14.74
N MET A 152 8.33 -2.35 14.16
CA MET A 152 7.06 -1.73 14.58
C MET A 152 6.31 -2.53 15.63
N GLY A 153 6.70 -3.78 15.89
CA GLY A 153 6.27 -4.58 17.04
C GLY A 153 4.82 -5.07 17.07
N LEU A 154 3.92 -4.56 16.22
CA LEU A 154 2.50 -4.94 16.21
C LEU A 154 1.97 -5.16 14.79
N TYR A 155 1.35 -6.32 14.57
CA TYR A 155 0.83 -6.75 13.27
C TYR A 155 -0.62 -7.22 13.39
N LEU A 156 -1.47 -6.79 12.46
CA LEU A 156 -2.74 -7.45 12.19
C LEU A 156 -2.70 -8.03 10.79
N VAL A 157 -2.73 -9.36 10.68
CA VAL A 157 -3.02 -10.02 9.41
C VAL A 157 -4.53 -9.94 9.17
N GLY A 158 -4.91 -9.24 8.11
CA GLY A 158 -6.29 -9.10 7.68
C GLY A 158 -6.81 -10.42 7.10
N ARG A 159 -8.00 -10.83 7.52
CA ARG A 159 -8.77 -11.89 6.84
C ARG A 159 -9.85 -11.24 5.99
N HIS A 160 -10.40 -11.98 5.03
CA HIS A 160 -11.58 -11.53 4.25
C HIS A 160 -12.70 -11.07 5.20
N GLY A 161 -12.82 -9.76 5.35
CA GLY A 161 -13.88 -9.17 6.14
C GLY A 161 -15.21 -9.14 5.38
N ARG A 162 -16.32 -9.17 6.11
CA ARG A 162 -17.67 -9.17 5.50
C ARG A 162 -17.92 -7.89 4.69
N CYS A 163 -17.43 -6.76 5.18
CA CYS A 163 -17.65 -5.45 4.57
C CYS A 163 -16.86 -5.30 3.27
N ALA A 164 -15.65 -5.85 3.23
CA ALA A 164 -14.85 -5.90 2.01
C ALA A 164 -15.49 -6.79 0.92
N ARG A 165 -16.12 -7.92 1.28
CA ARG A 165 -16.90 -8.73 0.31
C ARG A 165 -18.10 -7.97 -0.25
N LEU A 166 -18.80 -7.23 0.60
CA LEU A 166 -19.93 -6.39 0.16
C LEU A 166 -19.47 -5.33 -0.83
N LEU A 167 -18.38 -4.62 -0.53
CA LEU A 167 -17.79 -3.65 -1.44
C LEU A 167 -17.42 -4.30 -2.78
N LYS A 168 -16.71 -5.43 -2.77
CA LYS A 168 -16.33 -6.14 -4.01
C LYS A 168 -17.56 -6.50 -4.86
N GLY A 169 -18.62 -6.99 -4.22
CA GLY A 169 -19.86 -7.35 -4.90
C GLY A 169 -20.60 -6.16 -5.50
N VAL A 170 -20.52 -4.96 -4.91
CA VAL A 170 -21.12 -3.73 -5.44
C VAL A 170 -20.26 -3.13 -6.55
N SER A 171 -18.93 -3.07 -6.35
CA SER A 171 -17.99 -2.52 -7.32
C SER A 171 -17.93 -3.28 -8.66
N LEU A 172 -18.31 -4.56 -8.68
CA LEU A 172 -18.38 -5.37 -9.90
C LEU A 172 -19.70 -5.17 -10.69
N ARG A 173 -20.76 -4.62 -10.09
CA ARG A 173 -22.07 -4.49 -10.75
C ARG A 173 -22.09 -3.57 -11.99
N PRO A 174 -21.35 -2.45 -12.03
CA PRO A 174 -21.28 -1.63 -13.25
C PRO A 174 -20.69 -2.37 -14.46
N TRP A 175 -19.88 -3.40 -14.22
CA TRP A 175 -19.18 -4.19 -15.26
C TRP A 175 -19.93 -5.47 -15.67
N LEU A 176 -21.03 -5.78 -15.00
CA LEU A 176 -21.85 -6.99 -15.23
C LEU A 176 -23.25 -6.67 -15.78
N SER A 177 -23.49 -5.41 -16.15
CA SER A 177 -24.71 -5.04 -16.86
C SER A 177 -24.50 -5.28 -18.37
N PRO A 178 -25.38 -6.05 -19.03
CA PRO A 178 -25.21 -6.45 -20.44
C PRO A 178 -25.25 -5.28 -21.42
#